data_AF-A0A3N5M2A8-F1
#
_entry.id   AF-A0A3N5M2A8-F1
#
_cell.length_a   1.000
_cell.length_b   1.000
_cell.length_c   1.000
_cell.angle_alpha   90.00
_cell.angle_beta   90.00
_cell.angle_gamma   90.00
#
_symmetry.space_group_name_H-M   'P 1'
#
loop_
_entity.id
_entity.type
_entity.pdbx_description
1 polymer ?
#
loop_
_entity_poly.entity_id
_entity_poly.type
_entity_poly.pdbx_seq_one_letter_code
_entity_poly.pdbx_strand_id
1 'polypeptide(L)' 'MVYAREALPVYLDDAASGKPAPGGGSVSACVGALGAALTSMVCNLTIGKE' A
#
# COMPACT_ATOMS: atom_id res chain seq x y z
N MET A 1 -5.00 1.46 13.39
CA MET A 1 -4.63 1.80 12.00
C MET A 1 -4.44 3.32 11.92
N VAL A 2 -3.24 3.81 12.21
CA VAL A 2 -2.97 5.27 12.28
C VAL A 2 -2.98 5.90 10.87
N TYR A 3 -2.46 5.19 9.87
CA TYR A 3 -2.26 5.73 8.51
C TYR A 3 -3.37 5.39 7.50
N ALA A 4 -4.42 4.65 7.89
CA ALA A 4 -5.43 4.13 6.95
C ALA A 4 -6.31 5.20 6.29
N ARG A 5 -6.31 6.42 6.81
CA ARG A 5 -7.09 7.56 6.29
C ARG A 5 -6.22 8.77 5.96
N GLU A 6 -4.90 8.64 6.08
CA GLU A 6 -3.97 9.72 5.78
C GLU A 6 -3.54 9.68 4.31
N ALA A 7 -3.08 10.83 3.81
CA ALA A 7 -2.51 10.89 2.48
C ALA A 7 -1.21 10.07 2.44
N LEU A 8 -1.00 9.31 1.36
CA LEU A 8 0.18 8.48 1.19
C LEU A 8 1.52 9.24 1.41
N PRO A 9 1.68 10.51 0.99
CA PRO A 9 2.90 11.26 1.28
C PRO A 9 3.22 11.38 2.78
N VAL A 10 2.20 11.51 3.64
CA VAL A 10 2.38 11.60 5.10
C VAL A 10 2.93 10.28 5.65
N TYR A 11 2.39 9.16 5.19
CA TYR A 11 2.88 7.82 5.54
C TYR A 11 4.34 7.62 5.12
N LEU A 12 4.70 8.07 3.91
CA LEU A 12 6.05 7.92 3.36
C LEU A 12 7.08 8.82 4.07
N ASP A 13 6.70 10.05 4.39
CA ASP A 13 7.55 10.98 5.15
C ASP A 13 7.79 10.44 6.56
N ASP A 14 6.73 9.99 7.24
CA ASP A 14 6.86 9.36 8.55
C ASP A 14 7.70 8.07 8.51
N ALA A 15 7.55 7.25 7.47
CA ALA A 15 8.35 6.02 7.28
C ALA A 15 9.84 6.31 7.08
N ALA A 16 10.17 7.42 6.42
CA ALA A 16 11.54 7.87 6.20
C ALA A 16 12.11 8.68 7.38
N SER A 17 11.25 9.08 8.32
CA SER A 17 11.63 9.85 9.50
C SER A 17 12.22 8.97 10.62
N GLY A 18 12.71 9.61 11.69
CA GLY A 18 13.13 8.93 12.92
C GLY A 18 11.98 8.47 13.83
N LYS A 19 10.72 8.54 13.39
CA LYS A 19 9.57 8.10 14.19
C LYS A 19 9.55 6.57 14.32
N PRO A 20 9.11 6.02 15.48
CA PRO A 20 9.04 4.58 15.69
C PRO A 20 7.97 3.86 14.85
N ALA A 21 7.02 4.61 14.27
CA ALA A 21 6.03 4.13 13.31
C ALA A 21 5.89 5.16 12.18
N PRO A 22 5.61 4.72 10.94
CA PRO A 22 5.35 3.35 10.50
C PRO A 22 6.62 2.51 10.37
N GLY A 23 6.62 1.33 10.99
CA GLY A 23 7.76 0.42 10.96
C GLY A 23 7.84 -0.43 9.68
N GLY A 24 8.99 -1.10 9.48
CA GLY A 24 9.25 -1.87 8.26
C GLY A 24 8.19 -2.93 7.92
N GLY A 25 7.60 -3.60 8.91
CA GLY A 25 6.51 -4.56 8.67
C GLY A 25 5.26 -3.91 8.05
N SER A 26 4.93 -2.68 8.44
CA SER A 26 3.81 -1.95 7.85
C SER A 26 4.10 -1.53 6.41
N VAL A 27 5.34 -1.14 6.12
CA VAL A 27 5.79 -0.75 4.77
C VAL A 27 5.74 -1.95 3.85
N SER A 28 6.25 -3.11 4.29
CA SER A 28 6.17 -4.37 3.54
C SER A 28 4.72 -4.79 3.27
N ALA A 29 3.82 -4.63 4.24
CA ALA A 29 2.40 -4.92 4.05
C ALA A 29 1.75 -3.98 3.03
N CYS A 30 2.10 -2.68 3.05
CA CYS A 30 1.62 -1.70 2.07
C CYS A 30 2.08 -2.06 0.65
N VAL A 31 3.36 -2.39 0.47
CA VAL A 31 3.90 -2.85 -0.82
C VAL A 31 3.19 -4.10 -1.32
N GLY A 32 2.97 -5.09 -0.43
CA GLY A 32 2.22 -6.31 -0.78
C GLY A 32 0.77 -6.02 -1.20
N ALA A 33 0.09 -5.10 -0.51
CA ALA A 33 -1.27 -4.68 -0.86
C ALA A 33 -1.34 -3.99 -2.24
N LEU A 34 -0.35 -3.15 -2.58
CA LEU A 34 -0.27 -2.53 -3.91
C LEU A 34 -0.06 -3.59 -5.01
N GLY A 35 0.79 -4.59 -4.77
CA GLY A 35 0.96 -5.72 -5.69
C GLY A 35 -0.32 -6.52 -5.89
N ALA A 36 -1.03 -6.84 -4.80
CA ALA A 36 -2.31 -7.52 -4.86
C ALA A 36 -3.38 -6.70 -5.60
N ALA A 37 -3.40 -5.38 -5.44
CA ALA A 37 -4.30 -4.48 -6.15
C ALA A 37 -4.05 -4.50 -7.67
N LEU A 38 -2.79 -4.50 -8.10
CA LEU A 38 -2.43 -4.65 -9.52
C LEU A 38 -2.87 -6.00 -10.09
N THR A 39 -2.61 -7.10 -9.36
CA THR A 39 -3.09 -8.43 -9.77
C THR A 39 -4.61 -8.46 -9.91
N SER A 40 -5.33 -7.88 -8.95
CA SER A 40 -6.79 -7.77 -9.03
C SER A 40 -7.26 -6.94 -10.22
N MET A 41 -6.59 -5.84 -10.53
CA MET A 41 -6.86 -5.01 -11.71
C MET A 41 -6.69 -5.83 -13.00
N VAL A 42 -5.61 -6.59 -13.14
CA VAL A 42 -5.38 -7.44 -14.32
C VAL A 42 -6.49 -8.48 -14.46
N CYS A 43 -6.88 -9.15 -13.38
CA CYS A 43 -8.01 -10.09 -13.40
C CYS A 43 -9.31 -9.42 -13.84
N ASN A 44 -9.63 -8.25 -13.29
CA ASN A 44 -10.83 -7.47 -13.67
C ASN A 44 -10.81 -7.02 -15.14
N LEU A 45 -9.62 -6.77 -15.70
CA LEU A 45 -9.45 -6.45 -17.11
C LEU A 45 -9.40 -7.67 -18.03
N THR A 46 -9.32 -8.89 -17.49
CA THR A 46 -9.22 -10.12 -18.29
C THR A 46 -10.53 -10.89 -18.28
N ILE A 47 -11.17 -11.00 -17.12
CA ILE A 47 -12.44 -11.70 -16.96
C ILE A 47 -13.53 -10.95 -17.73
N GLY A 48 -14.22 -11.65 -18.64
CA GLY A 48 -15.33 -11.08 -19.41
C GLY A 48 -14.91 -10.24 -20.61
N LYS A 49 -13.61 -10.25 -20.99
CA LYS A 49 -13.19 -9.80 -22.31
C LYS A 49 -13.23 -10.96 -23.31
N GLU A 50 -13.84 -10.71 -24.46
CA GLU A 50 -13.82 -11.56 -25.66
C GLU A 50 -12.57 -11.30 -26.49
#